data_AF-A0A858QB69-F1
#
_entry.id   AF-A0A858QB69-F1
#
_cell.length_a   1.000
_cell.length_b   1.000
_cell.length_c   1.000
_cell.angle_alpha   90.00
_cell.angle_beta   90.00
_cell.angle_gamma   90.00
#
_symmetry.space_group_name_H-M   'P 1'
#
loop_
_entity.id
_entity.type
_entity.pdbx_description
1 polymer ?
#
loop_
_entity_poly.entity_id
_entity_poly.type
_entity_poly.pdbx_seq_one_letter_code
_entity_poly.pdbx_strand_id
1 'polypeptide(L)' 'MHQLTETGFLRIHQIVGDRKANPPIPPIIPVSRSTWWAGVKDGRYPKPIKIGPRTTVWTVEDIRELVNRIRRGESA' A
#
# COMPACT_ATOMS: atom_id res chain seq x y z
N MET A 1 -4.89 -5.95 15.88
CA MET A 1 -5.39 -5.94 14.50
C MET A 1 -5.62 -4.50 14.09
N HIS A 2 -4.97 -3.99 13.04
CA HIS A 2 -5.23 -2.64 12.54
C HIS A 2 -6.41 -2.72 11.57
N GLN A 3 -7.57 -2.23 12.01
CA GLN A 3 -8.76 -2.14 11.17
C GLN A 3 -8.60 -0.92 10.27
N LEU A 4 -8.61 -1.12 8.95
CA LEU A 4 -8.55 -0.02 7.98
C LEU A 4 -9.87 0.76 8.08
N THR A 5 -9.80 2.06 8.39
CA THR A 5 -10.95 2.98 8.36
C THR A 5 -11.57 3.03 6.96
N GLU A 6 -12.85 3.38 6.84
CA GLU A 6 -13.54 3.41 5.54
C GLU A 6 -12.85 4.33 4.52
N THR A 7 -12.29 5.45 4.98
CA THR A 7 -11.52 6.40 4.17
C THR A 7 -10.21 6.77 4.87
N GLY A 8 -9.21 7.23 4.11
CA GLY A 8 -7.96 7.74 4.66
C GLY A 8 -6.74 7.55 3.77
N PHE A 9 -5.56 7.79 4.34
CA PHE A 9 -4.27 7.69 3.66
C PHE A 9 -3.34 6.68 4.33
N LEU A 10 -2.71 5.86 3.50
CA LEU A 10 -1.70 4.88 3.89
C LEU A 10 -0.32 5.29 3.39
N ARG A 11 0.69 5.07 4.22
CA ARG A 11 2.10 5.18 3.85
C ARG A 11 2.63 3.81 3.43
N ILE A 12 3.73 3.81 2.69
CA ILE A 12 4.33 2.56 2.17
C ILE A 12 4.57 1.49 3.24
N HIS A 13 5.01 1.86 4.44
CA HIS A 13 5.27 0.91 5.54
C HIS A 13 3.99 0.29 6.13
N GLN A 14 2.83 0.96 5.98
CA GLN A 14 1.53 0.40 6.36
C GLN A 14 1.02 -0.58 5.30
N ILE A 15 1.38 -0.37 4.03
CA ILE A 15 0.97 -1.24 2.92
C ILE A 15 1.81 -2.51 2.89
N VAL A 16 3.14 -2.36 2.88
CA VAL A 16 4.10 -3.48 2.76
C VAL A 16 4.53 -4.07 4.10
N GLY A 17 4.04 -3.50 5.20
CA GLY A 17 4.42 -3.86 6.56
C GLY A 17 5.79 -3.33 6.99
N ASP A 18 6.00 -3.36 8.30
CA ASP A 18 7.28 -3.05 8.92
C ASP A 18 7.47 -3.93 10.17
N ARG A 19 8.33 -4.94 10.03
CA ARG A 19 8.67 -5.86 11.12
C ARG A 19 9.55 -5.22 12.19
N LYS A 20 10.22 -4.10 11.87
CA LYS A 20 11.13 -3.39 12.78
C LYS A 20 10.41 -2.32 13.61
N ALA A 21 9.19 -1.95 13.23
CA ALA A 21 8.35 -1.07 14.01
C ALA A 21 7.97 -1.72 15.36
N ASN A 22 7.71 -0.89 16.38
CA ASN A 22 7.24 -1.34 17.68
C ASN A 22 5.92 -0.64 18.02
N PRO A 23 4.77 -1.34 17.98
CA PRO A 23 4.59 -2.75 17.62
C PRO A 23 4.82 -3.02 16.12
N PRO A 24 5.14 -4.26 15.71
CA PRO A 24 5.30 -4.62 14.31
C PRO A 24 4.04 -4.32 13.50
N ILE A 25 4.24 -3.78 12.30
CA ILE A 25 3.15 -3.43 11.38
C ILE A 25 2.98 -4.59 10.39
N PRO A 26 1.87 -5.33 10.43
CA PRO A 26 1.62 -6.40 9.46
C PRO A 26 1.38 -5.81 8.06
N PRO A 27 1.86 -6.47 6.99
CA PRO A 27 1.60 -6.05 5.62
C PRO A 27 0.14 -6.26 5.22
N ILE A 28 -0.41 -5.35 4.43
CA ILE A 28 -1.62 -5.56 3.64
C ILE A 28 -1.26 -6.35 2.38
N ILE A 29 -0.17 -5.95 1.72
CA ILE A 29 0.37 -6.62 0.54
C ILE A 29 1.82 -7.01 0.87
N PRO A 30 2.12 -8.30 1.10
CA PRO A 30 3.40 -8.75 1.65
C PRO A 30 4.52 -8.78 0.59
N VAL A 31 4.83 -7.64 -0.01
CA VAL A 31 5.94 -7.45 -0.96
C VAL A 31 7.00 -6.54 -0.36
N SER A 32 8.19 -6.50 -0.96
CA SER A 32 9.23 -5.57 -0.54
C SER A 32 8.90 -4.12 -0.96
N ARG A 33 9.48 -3.12 -0.28
CA ARG A 33 9.35 -1.71 -0.66
C ARG A 33 9.85 -1.43 -2.09
N SER A 34 10.93 -2.08 -2.52
CA SER A 34 11.46 -1.92 -3.89
C SER A 34 10.51 -2.51 -4.92
N THR A 35 9.93 -3.69 -4.64
CA THR A 35 8.89 -4.30 -5.48
C THR A 35 7.67 -3.37 -5.60
N TRP A 36 7.25 -2.76 -4.50
CA TRP A 36 6.17 -1.77 -4.51
C TRP A 36 6.49 -0.59 -5.44
N TRP A 37 7.66 0.03 -5.31
CA TRP A 37 8.01 1.16 -6.18
C TRP A 37 8.17 0.77 -7.66
N ALA A 38 8.70 -0.42 -7.94
CA ALA A 38 8.77 -0.94 -9.31
C ALA A 38 7.35 -1.14 -9.88
N GLY A 39 6.44 -1.78 -9.14
CA GLY A 39 5.06 -1.95 -9.59
C GLY A 39 4.31 -0.62 -9.76
N VAL A 40 4.58 0.39 -8.92
CA VAL A 40 4.05 1.75 -9.14
C VAL A 40 4.56 2.35 -10.45
N LYS A 41 5.85 2.19 -10.75
CA LYS A 41 6.45 2.66 -12.01
C LYS A 41 5.87 1.94 -13.23
N ASP A 42 5.64 0.64 -13.10
CA ASP A 42 5.10 -0.22 -14.17
C ASP A 42 3.57 -0.08 -14.32
N GLY A 43 2.90 0.71 -13.49
CA GLY A 43 1.44 0.90 -13.52
C GLY A 43 0.65 -0.23 -12.87
N ARG A 44 1.33 -1.19 -12.23
CA ARG A 44 0.74 -2.33 -11.53
C ARG A 44 0.11 -1.95 -10.18
N TYR A 45 0.67 -0.95 -9.51
CA TYR A 45 0.15 -0.47 -8.23
C TYR A 45 -0.38 0.95 -8.34
N PRO A 46 -1.33 1.35 -7.45
CA PRO A 46 -1.91 2.67 -7.49
C PRO A 46 -0.89 3.80 -7.46
N LYS A 47 -1.23 4.91 -8.12
CA LYS A 47 -0.32 6.06 -8.23
C LYS A 47 -0.12 6.73 -6.86
N PRO A 48 1.11 7.14 -6.53
CA PRO A 48 1.40 7.80 -5.28
C PRO A 48 0.85 9.23 -5.27
N ILE A 49 0.26 9.65 -4.15
CA ILE A 49 -0.17 11.03 -3.92
C ILE A 49 0.87 11.72 -3.04
N LYS A 50 1.35 12.90 -3.46
CA LYS A 50 2.27 13.72 -2.68
C LYS A 50 1.47 14.74 -1.87
N ILE A 51 1.55 14.67 -0.55
CA ILE A 51 0.92 15.63 0.37
C ILE A 51 1.94 16.56 1.04
N GLY A 52 3.22 16.39 0.72
CA GLY A 52 4.30 17.26 1.17
C GLY A 52 5.67 16.82 0.65
N PRO A 53 6.75 17.58 0.91
CA PRO A 53 8.06 17.36 0.30
C PRO A 53 8.65 15.96 0.51
N ARG A 54 8.35 15.33 1.67
CA ARG A 54 8.82 13.98 2.02
C ARG A 54 7.68 13.01 2.36
N THR A 55 6.46 13.36 1.95
CA THR A 55 5.26 12.64 2.35
C THR A 55 4.51 12.16 1.13
N THR A 56 4.59 10.85 0.91
CA THR A 56 3.87 10.14 -0.15
C THR A 56 2.89 9.18 0.49
N VAL A 57 1.67 9.18 -0.02
CA VAL A 57 0.56 8.39 0.50
C VAL A 57 -0.23 7.75 -0.63
N TRP A 58 -1.06 6.77 -0.27
CA TRP A 58 -2.06 6.13 -1.11
C TRP A 58 -3.39 6.15 -0.38
N THR A 59 -4.50 6.22 -1.11
CA THR A 59 -5.83 6.13 -0.50
C THR A 59 -6.10 4.71 -0.03
N VAL A 60 -6.92 4.55 1.02
CA VAL A 60 -7.33 3.23 1.48
C VAL A 60 -8.17 2.53 0.40
N GLU A 61 -8.95 3.29 -0.35
CA GLU A 61 -9.83 2.89 -1.44
C GLU A 61 -9.04 2.21 -2.56
N ASP A 62 -7.98 2.85 -3.07
CA ASP A 62 -7.16 2.29 -4.15
C ASP A 62 -6.48 0.99 -3.73
N ILE A 63 -6.04 0.91 -2.46
CA ILE A 63 -5.42 -0.30 -1.92
C ILE A 63 -6.46 -1.43 -1.78
N ARG A 64 -7.68 -1.13 -1.34
CA ARG A 64 -8.77 -2.12 -1.30
C ARG A 64 -9.15 -2.59 -2.70
N GLU A 65 -9.23 -1.69 -3.66
CA GLU A 65 -9.50 -2.04 -5.06
C GLU A 65 -8.41 -2.96 -5.62
N LEU A 66 -7.13 -2.65 -5.38
CA LEU A 66 -6.02 -3.50 -5.76
C LEU A 66 -6.13 -4.90 -5.14
N VAL A 67 -6.43 -5.00 -3.84
CA VAL A 67 -6.62 -6.31 -3.17
C VAL A 67 -7.77 -7.09 -3.83
N ASN A 68 -8.88 -6.42 -4.14
CA ASN A 68 -10.01 -7.04 -4.81
C ASN A 68 -9.66 -7.48 -6.25
N ARG A 69 -8.89 -6.68 -6.98
CA ARG A 69 -8.38 -7.01 -8.32
C ARG A 69 -7.50 -8.27 -8.29
N ILE A 70 -6.52 -8.30 -7.39
CA ILE A 70 -5.64 -9.46 -7.16
C ILE A 70 -6.46 -10.69 -6.78
N ARG A 71 -7.45 -10.54 -5.90
CA ARG A 71 -8.34 -11.63 -5.49
C ARG A 71 -9.14 -12.22 -6.66
N ARG A 72 -9.51 -11.40 -7.65
CA ARG A 72 -10.21 -11.84 -8.87
C ARG A 72 -9.28 -12.45 -9.92
N GLY A 73 -7.96 -12.47 -9.68
CA GLY A 73 -6.97 -12.99 -10.63
C GLY A 73 -6.68 -12.04 -11.80
N GLU A 74 -7.17 -10.80 -11.72
CA GLU A 74 -6.79 -9.74 -12.64
C GLU A 74 -5.35 -9.32 -12.34
N SER A 75 -4.56 -9.11 -13.38
CA SER A 75 -3.16 -8.70 -13.25
C SER A 75 -3.05 -7.49 -12.32
N ALA A 76 -2.23 -7.62 -11.28
CA ALA A 76 -1.76 -6.49 -10.50
C ALA A 76 -1.00 -5.57 -11.45
#